data_AF-A0A285VDG6-F1
#
_entry.id   AF-A0A285VDG6-F1
#
_cell.length_a   1.000
_cell.length_b   1.000
_cell.length_c   1.000
_cell.angle_alpha   90.00
_cell.angle_beta   90.00
_cell.angle_gamma   90.00
#
_symmetry.space_group_name_H-M   'P 1'
#
loop_
_entity.id
_entity.type
_entity.pdbx_description
1 polymer ?
#
loop_
_entity_poly.entity_id
_entity_poly.type
_entity_poly.pdbx_seq_one_letter_code
_entity_poly.pdbx_strand_id
1 'polypeptide(L)'
;MPQRPLAALLSGLALTSLAGCASLVPHDDTAVASAQQSQQALAQATDCCDTLAALPYQPLAVGESQSLTLDTQAPIHRFEDGASYFQAFELPSTREPLTFKLTSTIANDQVFAPTVLILDEDFQPTQRVASDKFDYLSPNGFAGARLGATFDITPGPDAAYLVVYSNETARQGTTQYESAEKVYARVRGLALPPGPDPIAEHTATGNVTLESESRETGGGLLTPILGTRSHADSVTETRTATTSDEQASSSSGDSDNASTPDFDYRRMINAALKADDIELAMQLAERAEREGHSGTRAWLAERLRSASP
;
A
#
# COMPACT_ATOMS: atom_id res chain seq x y z
N MET A 1 -23.48 -69.80 60.98
CA MET A 1 -22.82 -70.83 60.15
C MET A 1 -23.88 -71.56 59.34
N PRO A 2 -23.55 -72.10 58.15
CA PRO A 2 -22.33 -71.87 57.34
C PRO A 2 -22.40 -70.47 56.68
N GLN A 3 -21.91 -70.10 55.48
CA GLN A 3 -21.02 -70.72 54.47
C GLN A 3 -20.27 -69.60 53.68
N ARG A 4 -19.44 -69.99 52.70
CA ARG A 4 -18.97 -69.22 51.52
C ARG A 4 -19.05 -70.17 50.31
N PRO A 5 -19.02 -69.69 49.06
CA PRO A 5 -17.79 -69.95 48.29
C PRO A 5 -17.37 -68.86 47.28
N LEU A 6 -16.11 -69.03 46.85
CA LEU A 6 -15.37 -68.59 45.65
C LEU A 6 -16.09 -67.65 44.64
N ALA A 7 -15.54 -66.50 44.27
CA ALA A 7 -14.27 -66.24 43.55
C ALA A 7 -14.34 -66.47 42.03
N ALA A 8 -14.24 -65.37 41.28
CA ALA A 8 -13.88 -65.32 39.87
C ALA A 8 -13.00 -64.08 39.63
N LEU A 9 -11.87 -64.25 38.93
CA LEU A 9 -11.03 -63.15 38.48
C LEU A 9 -11.68 -62.45 37.28
N LEU A 10 -11.36 -61.17 37.05
CA LEU A 10 -10.62 -60.72 35.85
C LEU A 10 -10.47 -59.19 35.77
N SER A 11 -9.27 -58.78 35.35
CA SER A 11 -8.89 -57.56 34.62
C SER A 11 -9.53 -56.21 34.97
N GLY A 12 -8.67 -55.31 35.45
CA GLY A 12 -9.02 -53.94 35.80
C GLY A 12 -9.16 -52.95 34.64
N LEU A 13 -9.28 -51.69 35.03
CA LEU A 13 -8.88 -50.53 34.24
C LEU A 13 -8.55 -49.38 35.21
N ALA A 14 -7.30 -48.92 35.21
CA ALA A 14 -6.91 -47.73 35.95
C ALA A 14 -7.16 -46.51 35.06
N LEU A 15 -8.19 -45.72 35.37
CA LEU A 15 -8.50 -44.45 34.70
C LEU A 15 -7.91 -43.29 35.50
N THR A 16 -6.65 -42.96 35.22
CA THR A 16 -6.03 -41.70 35.66
C THR A 16 -6.51 -40.56 34.75
N SER A 17 -7.46 -39.76 35.22
CA SER A 17 -7.95 -38.58 34.50
C SER A 17 -6.93 -37.44 34.55
N LEU A 18 -6.08 -37.33 33.52
CA LEU A 18 -5.29 -36.13 33.27
C LEU A 18 -6.21 -35.01 32.76
N ALA A 19 -6.55 -34.06 33.63
CA ALA A 19 -7.19 -32.81 33.23
C ALA A 19 -6.14 -31.84 32.67
N GLY A 20 -5.86 -31.95 31.38
CA GLY A 20 -5.04 -30.98 30.66
C GLY A 20 -5.85 -29.75 30.26
N CYS A 21 -5.61 -28.60 30.89
CA CYS A 21 -6.15 -27.33 30.45
C CYS A 21 -5.44 -26.86 29.17
N ALA A 22 -5.97 -27.25 28.01
CA ALA A 22 -5.57 -26.66 26.74
C ALA A 22 -6.21 -25.26 26.60
N SER A 23 -5.42 -24.22 26.85
CA SER A 23 -5.80 -22.85 26.50
C SER A 23 -5.86 -22.73 24.97
N LEU A 24 -7.07 -22.77 24.42
CA LEU A 24 -7.32 -22.46 23.01
C LEU A 24 -7.10 -20.95 22.80
N VAL A 25 -5.90 -20.59 22.36
CA VAL A 25 -5.65 -19.27 21.75
C VAL A 25 -6.15 -19.36 20.31
N PRO A 26 -7.18 -18.59 19.90
CA PRO A 26 -7.53 -18.50 18.49
C PRO A 26 -6.38 -17.81 17.74
N HIS A 27 -5.78 -18.52 16.78
CA HIS A 27 -5.03 -17.88 15.69
C HIS A 27 -6.04 -17.44 14.63
N ASP A 28 -6.52 -16.20 14.75
CA ASP A 28 -7.10 -15.49 13.61
C ASP A 28 -5.96 -14.78 12.86
N ASP A 29 -5.34 -15.49 11.93
CA ASP A 29 -4.47 -14.86 10.94
C ASP A 29 -5.29 -13.79 10.19
N THR A 30 -4.79 -12.55 10.16
CA THR A 30 -5.42 -11.31 9.62
C THR A 30 -6.38 -10.53 10.53
N ALA A 31 -6.48 -10.83 11.84
CA ALA A 31 -7.08 -9.87 12.78
C ALA A 31 -6.16 -8.64 12.97
N VAL A 32 -6.67 -7.44 12.65
CA VAL A 32 -6.01 -6.18 13.07
C VAL A 32 -6.07 -6.11 14.59
N ALA A 33 -4.91 -6.21 15.25
CA ALA A 33 -4.82 -6.15 16.70
C ALA A 33 -5.46 -4.86 17.23
N SER A 34 -6.32 -4.97 18.24
CA SER A 34 -7.03 -3.82 18.79
C SER A 34 -6.07 -2.78 19.37
N ALA A 35 -6.50 -1.52 19.45
CA ALA A 35 -5.72 -0.42 20.03
C ALA A 35 -5.07 -0.83 21.36
N GLN A 36 -5.85 -1.41 22.27
CA GLN A 36 -5.39 -1.87 23.57
C GLN A 36 -4.35 -3.02 23.49
N GLN A 37 -4.51 -3.96 22.55
CA GLN A 37 -3.51 -5.02 22.29
C GLN A 37 -2.20 -4.45 21.73
N SER A 38 -2.29 -3.54 20.77
CA SER A 38 -1.12 -2.89 20.16
C SER A 38 -0.31 -2.08 21.19
N GLN A 39 -1.01 -1.35 22.08
CA GLN A 39 -0.40 -0.60 23.18
C GLN A 39 0.26 -1.54 24.21
N GLN A 40 -0.40 -2.66 24.57
CA GLN A 40 0.17 -3.63 25.51
C GLN A 40 1.41 -4.34 24.93
N ALA A 41 1.42 -4.66 23.63
CA ALA A 41 2.59 -5.22 22.95
C ALA A 41 3.77 -4.24 22.99
N LEU A 42 3.55 -2.98 22.60
CA LEU A 42 4.56 -1.92 22.65
C LEU A 42 5.13 -1.70 24.07
N ALA A 43 4.29 -1.79 25.10
CA ALA A 43 4.73 -1.61 26.49
C ALA A 43 5.65 -2.72 27.02
N GLN A 44 5.57 -3.93 26.45
CA GLN A 44 6.41 -5.08 26.81
C GLN A 44 7.63 -5.26 25.90
N ALA A 45 7.69 -4.51 24.81
CA ALA A 45 8.71 -4.72 23.80
C ALA A 45 10.06 -4.05 24.17
N THR A 46 11.12 -4.65 23.67
CA THR A 46 12.50 -4.21 23.91
C THR A 46 12.89 -3.14 22.88
N ASP A 47 13.62 -2.13 23.32
CA ASP A 47 14.23 -1.13 22.43
C ASP A 47 15.26 -1.81 21.50
N CYS A 48 15.28 -1.44 20.23
CA CYS A 48 16.28 -1.94 19.29
C CYS A 48 17.64 -1.29 19.46
N CYS A 49 17.67 -0.06 19.99
CA CYS A 49 18.65 0.93 19.59
C CYS A 49 18.98 1.89 20.75
N ASP A 50 20.24 1.91 21.21
CA ASP A 50 20.64 2.74 22.36
C ASP A 50 20.57 4.26 22.10
N THR A 51 20.59 4.69 20.82
CA THR A 51 20.64 6.11 20.42
C THR A 51 19.95 6.33 19.06
N LEU A 52 19.60 7.58 18.75
CA LEU A 52 19.08 7.99 17.44
C LEU A 52 20.05 7.69 16.29
N ALA A 53 21.38 7.71 16.53
CA ALA A 53 22.37 7.34 15.53
C ALA A 53 22.40 5.83 15.21
N ALA A 54 21.79 4.99 16.06
CA ALA A 54 21.75 3.54 15.89
C ALA A 54 20.45 3.01 15.24
N LEU A 55 19.52 3.89 14.87
CA LEU A 55 18.28 3.47 14.20
C LEU A 55 18.58 2.85 12.80
N PRO A 56 17.81 1.86 12.34
CA PRO A 56 17.98 1.24 11.02
C PRO A 56 17.45 2.14 9.91
N TYR A 57 18.21 3.18 9.55
CA TYR A 57 17.89 4.10 8.45
C TYR A 57 17.86 3.40 7.09
N GLN A 58 16.88 3.74 6.27
CA GLN A 58 16.75 3.30 4.88
C GLN A 58 16.83 4.51 3.94
N PRO A 59 17.45 4.39 2.75
CA PRO A 59 17.51 5.51 1.81
C PRO A 59 16.10 5.85 1.31
N LEU A 60 15.71 7.12 1.39
CA LEU A 60 14.44 7.61 0.87
C LEU A 60 14.45 7.67 -0.68
N ALA A 61 13.42 7.11 -1.33
CA ALA A 61 13.19 7.30 -2.76
C ALA A 61 12.29 8.52 -3.00
N VAL A 62 12.78 9.49 -3.79
CA VAL A 62 12.02 10.70 -4.17
C VAL A 62 11.23 10.47 -5.45
N GLY A 63 10.02 11.02 -5.52
CA GLY A 63 9.09 10.86 -6.64
C GLY A 63 8.26 9.58 -6.55
N GLU A 64 8.34 8.85 -5.44
CA GLU A 64 7.62 7.60 -5.20
C GLU A 64 6.67 7.71 -3.99
N SER A 65 5.69 6.81 -3.97
CA SER A 65 4.78 6.60 -2.83
C SER A 65 5.19 5.31 -2.12
N GLN A 66 5.63 5.43 -0.87
CA GLN A 66 6.13 4.34 -0.05
C GLN A 66 5.11 3.99 1.06
N SER A 67 4.72 2.71 1.12
CA SER A 67 3.86 2.19 2.19
C SER A 67 4.72 1.74 3.38
N LEU A 68 4.45 2.34 4.54
CA LEU A 68 5.13 2.11 5.80
C LEU A 68 4.24 1.25 6.70
N THR A 69 4.63 0.00 6.89
CA THR A 69 3.99 -0.90 7.86
C THR A 69 4.64 -0.69 9.24
N LEU A 70 3.87 -0.21 10.20
CA LEU A 70 4.27 -0.05 11.59
C LEU A 70 3.51 -1.09 12.40
N ASP A 71 4.03 -2.31 12.45
CA ASP A 71 3.41 -3.45 13.14
C ASP A 71 4.32 -4.00 14.25
N THR A 72 3.95 -5.14 14.85
CA THR A 72 4.72 -5.74 15.96
C THR A 72 6.12 -6.23 15.58
N GLN A 73 6.47 -6.28 14.28
CA GLN A 73 7.78 -6.66 13.76
C GLN A 73 8.64 -5.44 13.38
N ALA A 74 8.05 -4.23 13.31
CA ALA A 74 8.79 -3.00 13.10
C ALA A 74 9.77 -2.72 14.26
N PRO A 75 10.89 -2.03 14.02
CA PRO A 75 11.82 -1.66 15.08
C PRO A 75 11.14 -0.68 16.06
N ILE A 76 11.59 -0.73 17.32
CA ILE A 76 11.00 0.03 18.43
C ILE A 76 12.10 0.84 19.10
N HIS A 77 11.80 2.10 19.38
CA HIS A 77 12.71 2.98 20.13
C HIS A 77 11.97 3.80 21.17
N ARG A 78 12.65 4.12 22.28
CA ARG A 78 12.19 4.99 23.37
C ARG A 78 12.62 6.43 23.13
N PHE A 79 11.85 7.10 22.26
CA PHE A 79 11.92 8.55 22.08
C PHE A 79 11.58 9.29 23.38
N GLU A 80 11.99 10.57 23.47
CA GLU A 80 11.71 11.45 24.62
C GLU A 80 10.21 11.57 24.94
N ASP A 81 9.35 11.47 23.92
CA ASP A 81 7.89 11.52 23.99
C ASP A 81 7.22 10.13 23.92
N GLY A 82 7.99 9.07 24.23
CA GLY A 82 7.51 7.72 24.51
C GLY A 82 8.09 6.63 23.61
N ALA A 83 7.99 5.38 24.06
CA ALA A 83 8.27 4.20 23.22
C ALA A 83 7.35 4.20 21.99
N SER A 84 7.85 3.85 20.80
CA SER A 84 7.03 3.65 19.60
C SER A 84 7.68 2.67 18.63
N TYR A 85 6.85 1.94 17.87
CA TYR A 85 7.23 1.41 16.57
C TYR A 85 7.58 2.59 15.64
N PHE A 86 8.59 2.44 14.79
CA PHE A 86 9.01 3.52 13.89
C PHE A 86 9.55 2.98 12.55
N GLN A 87 9.65 3.89 11.58
CA GLN A 87 10.43 3.71 10.35
C GLN A 87 11.35 4.93 10.19
N ALA A 88 12.60 4.71 9.83
CA ALA A 88 13.63 5.73 9.77
C ALA A 88 14.27 5.81 8.37
N PHE A 89 14.45 7.03 7.89
CA PHE A 89 14.89 7.34 6.53
C PHE A 89 16.08 8.28 6.50
N GLU A 90 17.04 8.00 5.62
CA GLU A 90 18.07 8.93 5.21
C GLU A 90 17.53 9.77 4.04
N LEU A 91 17.57 11.09 4.19
CA LEU A 91 17.15 12.03 3.16
C LEU A 91 18.22 12.15 2.07
N PRO A 92 17.84 12.27 0.79
CA PRO A 92 18.81 12.41 -0.29
C PRO A 92 19.57 13.73 -0.16
N SER A 93 20.85 13.73 -0.51
CA SER A 93 21.74 14.92 -0.47
C SER A 93 21.46 15.96 -1.58
N THR A 94 20.18 16.19 -1.91
CA THR A 94 19.76 17.31 -2.76
C THR A 94 19.68 18.60 -1.96
N ARG A 95 19.80 19.75 -2.64
CA ARG A 95 19.58 21.08 -2.05
C ARG A 95 18.23 21.68 -2.43
N GLU A 96 17.40 20.91 -3.12
CA GLU A 96 16.06 21.32 -3.53
C GLU A 96 15.06 20.99 -2.42
N PRO A 97 14.08 21.88 -2.14
CA PRO A 97 13.01 21.56 -1.21
C PRO A 97 12.19 20.35 -1.70
N LEU A 98 12.01 19.38 -0.82
CA LEU A 98 11.12 18.24 -1.02
C LEU A 98 9.80 18.52 -0.31
N THR A 99 8.69 18.35 -1.01
CA THR A 99 7.35 18.36 -0.41
C THR A 99 7.00 16.91 -0.03
N PHE A 100 6.73 16.69 1.25
CA PHE A 100 6.30 15.42 1.80
C PHE A 100 4.81 15.42 2.09
N LYS A 101 4.15 14.29 1.81
CA LYS A 101 2.76 14.03 2.17
C LYS A 101 2.68 12.69 2.88
N LEU A 102 2.38 12.74 4.18
CA LEU A 102 2.24 11.56 5.03
C LEU A 102 0.76 11.36 5.36
N THR A 103 0.22 10.17 5.12
CA THR A 103 -1.19 9.85 5.40
C THR A 103 -1.33 8.52 6.13
N SER A 104 -2.23 8.42 7.11
CA SER A 104 -2.56 7.15 7.78
C SER A 104 -4.04 6.83 7.63
N THR A 105 -4.34 5.63 7.13
CA THR A 105 -5.71 5.20 6.83
C THR A 105 -6.45 4.83 8.11
N ILE A 106 -7.68 5.33 8.24
CA ILE A 106 -8.64 4.90 9.26
C ILE A 106 -9.30 3.61 8.77
N ALA A 107 -9.21 2.53 9.57
CA ALA A 107 -9.83 1.25 9.26
C ALA A 107 -10.23 0.53 10.55
N ASN A 108 -11.36 -0.18 10.55
CA ASN A 108 -11.87 -0.92 11.73
C ASN A 108 -11.89 -0.08 13.01
N ASP A 109 -12.45 1.14 12.90
CA ASP A 109 -12.58 2.14 13.95
C ASP A 109 -11.25 2.47 14.66
N GLN A 110 -10.13 2.39 13.92
CA GLN A 110 -8.76 2.56 14.41
C GLN A 110 -7.89 3.33 13.41
N VAL A 111 -6.89 4.05 13.92
CA VAL A 111 -5.91 4.79 13.08
C VAL A 111 -4.57 4.97 13.80
N PHE A 112 -3.47 4.93 13.05
CA PHE A 112 -2.16 5.28 13.58
C PHE A 112 -1.96 6.80 13.50
N ALA A 113 -1.75 7.48 14.63
CA ALA A 113 -1.62 8.93 14.70
C ALA A 113 -0.15 9.35 14.56
N PRO A 114 0.32 9.83 13.38
CA PRO A 114 1.75 9.92 13.12
C PRO A 114 2.41 11.10 13.84
N THR A 115 3.71 11.00 14.04
CA THR A 115 4.63 12.08 14.42
C THR A 115 5.88 11.90 13.58
N VAL A 116 6.38 12.99 13.01
CA VAL A 116 7.60 12.99 12.20
C VAL A 116 8.68 13.74 12.95
N LEU A 117 9.83 13.11 13.16
CA LEU A 117 11.01 13.71 13.74
C LEU A 117 12.07 13.85 12.65
N ILE A 118 12.61 15.06 12.50
CA ILE A 118 13.68 15.40 11.56
C ILE A 118 14.96 15.57 12.37
N LEU A 119 16.06 15.00 11.88
CA LEU A 119 17.38 15.05 12.52
C LEU A 119 18.43 15.69 11.59
N ASP A 120 19.45 16.29 12.19
CA ASP A 120 20.66 16.76 11.50
C ASP A 120 21.65 15.62 11.17
N GLU A 121 22.77 15.97 10.50
CA GLU A 121 23.89 15.05 10.20
C GLU A 121 24.53 14.42 11.45
N ASP A 122 24.37 15.03 12.64
CA ASP A 122 24.84 14.53 13.95
C ASP A 122 23.73 13.75 14.72
N PHE A 123 22.63 13.40 14.03
CA PHE A 123 21.46 12.67 14.55
C PHE A 123 20.72 13.37 15.71
N GLN A 124 20.83 14.70 15.84
CA GLN A 124 20.11 15.48 16.85
C GLN A 124 18.74 15.96 16.33
N PRO A 125 17.68 15.98 17.17
CA PRO A 125 16.38 16.57 16.82
C PRO A 125 16.44 18.04 16.40
N THR A 126 16.10 18.33 15.13
CA THR A 126 16.00 19.71 14.61
C THR A 126 14.56 20.19 14.47
N GLN A 127 13.65 19.32 14.03
CA GLN A 127 12.23 19.65 13.87
C GLN A 127 11.32 18.45 14.18
N ARG A 128 10.11 18.72 14.69
CA ARG A 128 9.07 17.70 14.91
C ARG A 128 7.74 18.16 14.31
N VAL A 129 7.15 17.36 13.43
CA VAL A 129 5.76 17.49 12.97
C VAL A 129 4.90 16.63 13.89
N ALA A 130 4.20 17.26 14.82
CA ALA A 130 3.35 16.59 15.79
C ALA A 130 2.04 16.08 15.16
N SER A 131 1.38 15.13 15.82
CA SER A 131 0.11 14.54 15.37
C SER A 131 -1.03 15.55 15.21
N ASP A 132 -0.96 16.70 15.87
CA ASP A 132 -1.95 17.78 15.75
C ASP A 132 -1.89 18.54 14.41
N LYS A 133 -0.90 18.24 13.56
CA LYS A 133 -0.78 18.74 12.18
C LYS A 133 -1.36 17.79 11.13
N PHE A 134 -1.93 16.66 11.57
CA PHE A 134 -2.56 15.68 10.69
C PHE A 134 -4.07 15.89 10.71
N ASP A 135 -4.59 16.50 9.65
CA ASP A 135 -6.02 16.77 9.50
C ASP A 135 -6.78 15.50 9.07
N TYR A 136 -8.05 15.42 9.46
CA TYR A 136 -8.95 14.41 8.94
C TYR A 136 -9.31 14.68 7.47
N LEU A 137 -8.95 13.74 6.60
CA LEU A 137 -9.30 13.72 5.20
C LEU A 137 -10.44 12.72 4.97
N SER A 138 -11.61 13.26 4.64
CA SER A 138 -12.80 12.50 4.24
C SER A 138 -12.54 11.61 3.02
N PRO A 139 -13.18 10.42 2.91
CA PRO A 139 -13.11 9.56 1.72
C PRO A 139 -13.31 10.32 0.41
N ASN A 140 -12.43 10.07 -0.56
CA ASN A 140 -12.46 10.69 -1.89
C ASN A 140 -11.94 9.71 -2.96
N GLY A 141 -12.70 9.51 -4.03
CA GLY A 141 -12.36 8.53 -5.07
C GLY A 141 -12.19 7.12 -4.48
N PHE A 142 -11.01 6.53 -4.70
CA PHE A 142 -10.61 5.25 -4.11
C PHE A 142 -9.94 5.37 -2.73
N ALA A 143 -9.61 6.59 -2.30
CA ALA A 143 -8.84 6.81 -1.08
C ALA A 143 -9.78 6.99 0.13
N GLY A 144 -9.66 6.07 1.10
CA GLY A 144 -10.51 6.02 2.28
C GLY A 144 -10.34 7.18 3.26
N ALA A 145 -11.11 7.12 4.35
CA ALA A 145 -10.97 8.01 5.50
C ALA A 145 -9.53 7.90 6.05
N ARG A 146 -8.85 9.03 6.26
CA ARG A 146 -7.45 9.03 6.68
C ARG A 146 -7.09 10.30 7.44
N LEU A 147 -6.07 10.22 8.28
CA LEU A 147 -5.31 11.37 8.74
C LEU A 147 -4.28 11.75 7.67
N GLY A 148 -3.99 13.05 7.50
CA GLY A 148 -2.99 13.49 6.52
C GLY A 148 -2.34 14.83 6.86
N ALA A 149 -1.04 14.92 6.62
CA ALA A 149 -0.27 16.16 6.71
C ALA A 149 0.62 16.33 5.46
N THR A 150 0.87 17.58 5.09
CA THR A 150 1.85 17.96 4.07
C THR A 150 2.85 18.93 4.69
N PHE A 151 4.14 18.67 4.50
CA PHE A 151 5.24 19.46 5.06
C PHE A 151 6.41 19.51 4.09
N ASP A 152 7.11 20.64 4.04
CA ASP A 152 8.29 20.81 3.20
C ASP A 152 9.56 20.63 4.04
N ILE A 153 10.56 19.92 3.51
CA ILE A 153 11.90 19.79 4.08
C ILE A 153 12.92 20.10 2.98
N THR A 154 13.92 20.92 3.28
CA THR A 154 15.07 21.12 2.39
C THR A 154 16.22 20.28 2.93
N PRO A 155 16.64 19.18 2.27
CA PRO A 155 17.69 18.32 2.81
C PRO A 155 19.04 19.04 2.89
N GLY A 156 19.85 18.65 3.88
CA GLY A 156 21.13 19.27 4.17
C GLY A 156 21.55 19.05 5.63
N PRO A 157 22.54 19.81 6.13
CA PRO A 157 23.11 19.58 7.45
C PRO A 157 22.09 19.55 8.59
N ASP A 158 21.13 20.47 8.61
CA ASP A 158 20.09 20.56 9.65
C ASP A 158 18.89 19.61 9.42
N ALA A 159 18.90 18.82 8.34
CA ALA A 159 17.81 17.92 7.94
C ALA A 159 18.36 16.79 7.04
N ALA A 160 19.05 15.83 7.66
CA ALA A 160 19.65 14.68 7.02
C ALA A 160 18.80 13.39 7.18
N TYR A 161 18.02 13.27 8.26
CA TYR A 161 17.21 12.08 8.53
C TYR A 161 15.76 12.42 8.89
N LEU A 162 14.86 11.47 8.61
CA LEU A 162 13.43 11.55 8.89
C LEU A 162 12.96 10.26 9.57
N VAL A 163 12.29 10.38 10.72
CA VAL A 163 11.76 9.24 11.49
C VAL A 163 10.25 9.40 11.64
N VAL A 164 9.48 8.41 11.18
CA VAL A 164 8.02 8.33 11.34
C VAL A 164 7.70 7.37 12.48
N TYR A 165 6.98 7.86 13.48
CA TYR A 165 6.55 7.10 14.66
C TYR A 165 5.20 7.65 15.18
N SER A 166 4.74 7.25 16.36
CA SER A 166 3.59 7.86 17.05
C SER A 166 3.93 8.06 18.51
N ASN A 167 3.87 9.28 19.04
CA ASN A 167 4.22 9.55 20.43
C ASN A 167 3.12 9.16 21.42
N GLU A 168 3.45 9.12 22.72
CA GLU A 168 2.53 8.58 23.74
C GLU A 168 1.21 9.35 23.83
N THR A 169 1.26 10.68 23.77
CA THR A 169 0.06 11.54 23.76
C THR A 169 -0.79 11.30 22.51
N ALA A 170 -0.18 11.14 21.34
CA ALA A 170 -0.89 10.86 20.10
C ALA A 170 -1.63 9.52 20.18
N ARG A 171 -1.00 8.46 20.69
CA ARG A 171 -1.62 7.12 20.83
C ARG A 171 -2.76 7.04 21.83
N GLN A 172 -2.88 7.98 22.76
CA GLN A 172 -4.00 8.08 23.71
C GLN A 172 -5.19 8.90 23.15
N GLY A 173 -5.04 9.46 21.94
CA GLY A 173 -6.06 10.26 21.27
C GLY A 173 -7.14 9.44 20.56
N THR A 174 -8.08 10.17 19.97
CA THR A 174 -9.11 9.62 19.08
C THR A 174 -9.41 10.61 17.95
N THR A 175 -9.87 10.12 16.80
CA THR A 175 -10.25 10.94 15.63
C THR A 175 -11.70 10.67 15.27
N GLN A 176 -12.56 11.67 15.29
CA GLN A 176 -13.90 11.57 14.70
C GLN A 176 -13.80 11.63 13.17
N TYR A 177 -14.51 10.74 12.47
CA TYR A 177 -14.54 10.69 11.01
C TYR A 177 -15.96 10.47 10.48
N GLU A 178 -16.22 10.91 9.26
CA GLU A 178 -17.54 10.85 8.65
C GLU A 178 -18.06 9.41 8.48
N SER A 179 -19.30 9.17 8.92
CA SER A 179 -19.95 7.86 8.78
C SER A 179 -20.19 7.47 7.32
N ALA A 180 -20.18 6.17 7.03
CA ALA A 180 -20.33 5.65 5.67
C ALA A 180 -21.64 6.11 4.99
N GLU A 181 -22.70 6.27 5.76
CA GLU A 181 -24.01 6.73 5.30
C GLU A 181 -23.98 8.23 4.92
N LYS A 182 -23.24 9.06 5.66
CA LYS A 182 -23.05 10.48 5.32
C LYS A 182 -22.14 10.65 4.10
N VAL A 183 -21.04 9.89 4.04
CA VAL A 183 -20.18 9.81 2.85
C VAL A 183 -21.01 9.48 1.61
N TYR A 184 -21.85 8.43 1.69
CA TYR A 184 -22.74 8.01 0.61
C TYR A 184 -23.74 9.10 0.22
N ALA A 185 -24.42 9.69 1.22
CA ALA A 185 -25.41 10.73 0.98
C ALA A 185 -24.80 11.96 0.29
N ARG A 186 -23.65 12.46 0.79
CA ARG A 186 -22.93 13.58 0.19
C ARG A 186 -22.50 13.29 -1.26
N VAL A 187 -21.87 12.13 -1.52
CA VAL A 187 -21.41 11.76 -2.86
C VAL A 187 -22.58 11.60 -3.85
N ARG A 188 -23.77 11.24 -3.37
CA ARG A 188 -24.99 11.13 -4.18
C ARG A 188 -25.85 12.41 -4.23
N GLY A 189 -25.45 13.49 -3.54
CA GLY A 189 -26.25 14.72 -3.46
C GLY A 189 -27.58 14.55 -2.71
N LEU A 190 -27.66 13.57 -1.82
CA LEU A 190 -28.84 13.29 -0.99
C LEU A 190 -28.79 14.10 0.31
N ALA A 191 -29.93 14.19 1.00
CA ALA A 191 -29.96 14.73 2.36
C ALA A 191 -29.10 13.88 3.31
N LEU A 192 -28.28 14.53 4.15
CA LEU A 192 -27.44 13.83 5.12
C LEU A 192 -28.31 13.09 6.15
N PRO A 193 -28.02 11.81 6.44
CA PRO A 193 -28.74 11.06 7.47
C PRO A 193 -28.42 11.58 8.88
N PRO A 194 -29.38 11.49 9.82
CA PRO A 194 -29.14 11.82 11.21
C PRO A 194 -28.31 10.73 11.91
N GLY A 195 -27.38 11.15 12.76
CA GLY A 195 -26.56 10.25 13.59
C GLY A 195 -25.23 10.90 13.98
N PRO A 196 -24.61 10.48 15.10
CA PRO A 196 -23.24 10.87 15.42
C PRO A 196 -22.28 10.29 14.38
N ASP A 197 -21.14 10.94 14.18
CA ASP A 197 -20.03 10.40 13.39
C ASP A 197 -19.18 9.45 14.25
N PRO A 198 -18.73 8.30 13.70
CA PRO A 198 -17.90 7.34 14.41
C PRO A 198 -16.56 7.95 14.84
N ILE A 199 -15.91 7.28 15.79
CA ILE A 199 -14.67 7.72 16.43
C ILE A 199 -13.65 6.60 16.27
N ALA A 200 -12.51 6.92 15.67
CA ALA A 200 -11.38 6.00 15.54
C ALA A 200 -10.47 6.12 16.77
N GLU A 201 -10.16 4.99 17.40
CA GLU A 201 -9.15 4.93 18.47
C GLU A 201 -7.73 5.00 17.88
N HIS A 202 -6.82 5.71 18.55
CA HIS A 202 -5.44 5.78 18.11
C HIS A 202 -4.65 4.53 18.54
N THR A 203 -3.92 3.94 17.59
CA THR A 203 -3.22 2.67 17.77
C THR A 203 -1.71 2.84 17.84
N ALA A 204 -1.02 1.88 18.45
CA ALA A 204 0.45 1.81 18.39
C ALA A 204 0.96 1.28 17.04
N THR A 205 0.09 0.59 16.28
CA THR A 205 0.42 -0.06 15.01
C THR A 205 -0.55 0.34 13.91
N GLY A 206 -0.08 0.49 12.67
CA GLY A 206 -0.92 0.75 11.51
C GLY A 206 -0.13 0.88 10.22
N ASN A 207 -0.84 1.27 9.15
CA ASN A 207 -0.24 1.52 7.85
C ASN A 207 -0.26 3.02 7.57
N VAL A 208 0.88 3.54 7.11
CA VAL A 208 1.09 4.95 6.78
C VAL A 208 1.70 5.03 5.39
N THR A 209 1.22 5.93 4.53
CA THR A 209 1.79 6.15 3.20
C THR A 209 2.59 7.46 3.22
N LEU A 210 3.87 7.38 2.87
CA LEU A 210 4.79 8.49 2.68
C LEU A 210 4.98 8.74 1.19
N GLU A 211 4.50 9.88 0.72
CA GLU A 211 4.79 10.40 -0.63
C GLU A 211 5.83 11.51 -0.50
N SER A 212 6.79 11.56 -1.43
CA SER A 212 7.76 12.66 -1.52
C SER A 212 7.95 13.13 -2.95
N GLU A 213 7.92 14.44 -3.16
CA GLU A 213 8.04 15.09 -4.48
C GLU A 213 9.12 16.17 -4.43
N SER A 214 9.98 16.26 -5.45
CA SER A 214 10.88 17.43 -5.56
C SER A 214 10.07 18.65 -6.00
N ARG A 215 10.29 19.79 -5.31
CA ARG A 215 9.69 21.06 -5.71
C ARG A 215 10.51 21.71 -6.83
N GLU A 216 10.39 21.13 -8.02
CA GLU A 216 10.84 21.71 -9.29
C GLU A 216 10.44 23.20 -9.35
N THR A 217 11.43 24.08 -9.22
CA THR A 217 11.17 25.52 -9.02
C THR A 217 10.90 26.20 -10.35
N GLY A 218 9.69 25.99 -10.88
CA GLY A 218 9.09 26.85 -11.90
C GLY A 218 9.82 26.91 -13.24
N GLY A 219 10.34 25.79 -13.72
CA GLY A 219 10.88 25.63 -15.08
C GLY A 219 9.78 25.71 -16.16
N GLY A 220 9.13 26.86 -16.30
CA GLY A 220 8.03 27.10 -17.23
C GLY A 220 8.43 27.10 -18.71
N LEU A 221 8.82 25.94 -19.24
CA LEU A 221 9.07 25.76 -20.66
C LEU A 221 7.75 25.55 -21.40
N LEU A 222 7.10 26.67 -21.75
CA LEU A 222 6.03 26.67 -22.75
C LEU A 222 6.63 26.26 -24.09
N THR A 223 6.54 24.98 -24.44
CA THR A 223 6.86 24.50 -25.80
C THR A 223 5.75 24.97 -26.74
N PRO A 224 5.99 25.92 -27.67
CA PRO A 224 4.95 26.34 -28.60
C PRO A 224 4.68 25.21 -29.59
N ILE A 225 3.53 24.54 -29.46
CA ILE A 225 3.01 23.61 -30.45
C ILE A 225 2.50 24.42 -31.66
N LEU A 226 3.43 24.93 -32.47
CA LEU A 226 3.14 25.45 -33.80
C LEU A 226 3.89 24.60 -34.82
N GLY A 227 3.17 23.65 -35.42
CA GLY A 227 3.70 22.79 -36.47
C GLY A 227 3.98 23.58 -37.74
N THR A 228 5.25 23.72 -38.10
CA THR A 228 5.66 24.09 -39.47
C THR A 228 5.95 22.82 -40.27
N ARG A 229 5.12 22.56 -41.27
CA ARG A 229 5.38 21.52 -42.27
C ARG A 229 6.58 21.93 -43.12
N SER A 230 7.72 21.27 -42.94
CA SER A 230 8.86 21.39 -43.85
C SER A 230 8.86 20.21 -44.83
N HIS A 231 8.42 20.47 -46.05
CA HIS A 231 8.65 19.63 -47.24
C HIS A 231 9.35 20.49 -48.29
N ALA A 232 10.64 20.22 -48.50
CA ALA A 232 11.46 20.54 -49.68
C ALA A 232 12.86 19.94 -49.39
N ASP A 233 13.24 18.76 -49.84
CA ASP A 233 13.50 18.29 -51.22
C ASP A 233 14.93 18.62 -51.71
N SER A 234 15.47 17.77 -52.59
CA SER A 234 16.86 17.70 -53.11
C SER A 234 17.92 17.06 -52.19
N VAL A 235 18.84 16.16 -52.58
CA VAL A 235 18.99 15.07 -53.59
C VAL A 235 20.51 14.78 -53.71
N THR A 236 20.91 13.53 -53.49
CA THR A 236 22.12 12.83 -54.01
C THR A 236 23.55 13.33 -53.64
N GLU A 237 24.34 12.48 -52.94
CA GLU A 237 25.46 11.72 -53.56
C GLU A 237 26.01 10.56 -52.69
N THR A 238 25.71 9.33 -53.15
CA THR A 238 26.59 8.15 -53.32
C THR A 238 27.78 7.88 -52.35
N ARG A 239 27.71 6.77 -51.61
CA ARG A 239 28.82 5.78 -51.58
C ARG A 239 28.42 4.32 -51.30
N THR A 240 28.35 3.56 -52.40
CA THR A 240 28.65 2.13 -52.62
C THR A 240 28.65 1.12 -51.45
N ALA A 241 27.65 0.21 -51.56
CA ALA A 241 27.55 -1.20 -51.16
C ALA A 241 28.76 -2.00 -50.61
N THR A 242 28.42 -2.98 -49.75
CA THR A 242 28.71 -4.41 -50.01
C THR A 242 27.57 -5.28 -49.48
N THR A 243 27.24 -6.32 -50.24
CA THR A 243 26.16 -7.28 -49.98
C THR A 243 26.56 -8.39 -49.01
N SER A 244 25.56 -9.02 -48.38
CA SER A 244 25.60 -10.44 -48.04
C SER A 244 24.18 -10.99 -48.13
N ASP A 245 24.06 -12.12 -48.80
CA ASP A 245 22.83 -12.64 -49.40
C ASP A 245 22.02 -13.54 -48.44
N GLU A 246 20.70 -13.62 -48.68
CA GLU A 246 19.94 -14.88 -48.92
C GLU A 246 20.02 -16.02 -47.85
N GLN A 247 18.96 -16.68 -47.37
CA GLN A 247 17.51 -16.64 -47.64
C GLN A 247 16.76 -17.60 -46.69
N ALA A 248 15.47 -17.31 -46.47
CA ALA A 248 14.39 -18.19 -46.00
C ALA A 248 14.66 -19.31 -44.97
N SER A 249 13.88 -19.25 -43.88
CA SER A 249 13.15 -20.45 -43.45
C SER A 249 11.80 -20.07 -42.85
N SER A 250 10.75 -20.65 -43.42
CA SER A 250 9.43 -20.74 -42.82
C SER A 250 9.43 -21.83 -41.74
N SER A 251 8.93 -21.53 -40.55
CA SER A 251 8.53 -22.55 -39.57
C SER A 251 7.14 -22.24 -39.04
N SER A 252 6.14 -22.88 -39.65
CA SER A 252 4.92 -23.25 -38.92
C SER A 252 5.34 -24.15 -37.75
N GLY A 253 5.22 -23.64 -36.54
CA GLY A 253 5.65 -24.31 -35.31
C GLY A 253 4.70 -23.95 -34.20
N ASP A 254 3.77 -24.87 -33.93
CA ASP A 254 2.98 -24.89 -32.70
C ASP A 254 3.91 -24.82 -31.47
N SER A 255 3.52 -24.05 -30.46
CA SER A 255 4.32 -23.84 -29.25
C SER A 255 3.45 -23.43 -28.07
N ASP A 256 2.66 -24.39 -27.59
CA ASP A 256 2.35 -24.46 -26.17
C ASP A 256 3.66 -24.50 -25.35
N ASN A 257 4.08 -23.36 -24.79
CA ASN A 257 4.69 -23.39 -23.46
C ASN A 257 4.53 -22.07 -22.69
N ALA A 258 4.15 -22.22 -21.43
CA ALA A 258 3.77 -21.17 -20.48
C ALA A 258 4.89 -20.17 -20.14
N SER A 259 4.51 -18.97 -19.66
CA SER A 259 4.67 -18.61 -18.22
C SER A 259 4.41 -17.12 -17.91
N THR A 260 3.18 -16.78 -17.57
CA THR A 260 2.82 -15.63 -16.69
C THR A 260 1.42 -15.91 -16.11
N PRO A 261 0.98 -15.27 -15.00
CA PRO A 261 -0.41 -15.35 -14.57
C PRO A 261 -1.28 -14.67 -15.62
N ASP A 262 -1.87 -15.48 -16.49
CA ASP A 262 -2.57 -15.03 -17.69
C ASP A 262 -3.80 -14.20 -17.30
N PHE A 263 -3.72 -12.89 -17.49
CA PHE A 263 -4.83 -11.98 -17.24
C PHE A 263 -5.83 -12.22 -18.37
N ASP A 264 -6.75 -13.18 -18.17
CA ASP A 264 -7.62 -13.76 -19.20
C ASP A 264 -8.58 -12.72 -19.80
N TYR A 265 -8.04 -11.93 -20.73
CA TYR A 265 -8.73 -10.87 -21.45
C TYR A 265 -9.96 -11.41 -22.18
N ARG A 266 -9.92 -12.66 -22.65
CA ARG A 266 -11.04 -13.31 -23.33
C ARG A 266 -12.20 -13.56 -22.34
N ARG A 267 -11.93 -13.98 -21.11
CA ARG A 267 -12.95 -14.08 -20.05
C ARG A 267 -13.52 -12.71 -19.67
N MET A 268 -12.67 -11.69 -19.49
CA MET A 268 -13.14 -10.34 -19.15
C MET A 268 -14.02 -9.74 -20.26
N ILE A 269 -13.61 -9.88 -21.53
CA ILE A 269 -14.39 -9.43 -22.68
C ILE A 269 -15.73 -10.17 -22.76
N ASN A 270 -15.79 -11.49 -22.56
CA ASN A 270 -17.06 -12.21 -22.49
C ASN A 270 -17.95 -11.75 -21.31
N ALA A 271 -17.37 -11.37 -20.18
CA ALA A 271 -18.12 -10.86 -19.04
C ALA A 271 -18.73 -9.47 -19.32
N ALA A 272 -17.96 -8.57 -19.95
CA ALA A 272 -18.45 -7.26 -20.40
C ALA A 272 -19.57 -7.40 -21.44
N LEU A 273 -19.40 -8.26 -22.46
CA LEU A 273 -20.44 -8.56 -23.45
C LEU A 273 -21.71 -9.15 -22.81
N LYS A 274 -21.59 -9.97 -21.76
CA LYS A 274 -22.74 -10.51 -21.01
C LYS A 274 -23.47 -9.45 -20.17
N ALA A 275 -22.78 -8.38 -19.81
CA ALA A 275 -23.33 -7.22 -19.11
C ALA A 275 -23.86 -6.13 -20.07
N ASP A 276 -23.87 -6.37 -21.38
CA ASP A 276 -24.18 -5.41 -22.45
C ASP A 276 -23.22 -4.20 -22.52
N ASP A 277 -22.04 -4.31 -21.88
CA ASP A 277 -21.01 -3.28 -21.83
C ASP A 277 -20.02 -3.44 -23.00
N ILE A 278 -20.46 -2.97 -24.17
CA ILE A 278 -19.67 -3.02 -25.41
C ILE A 278 -18.44 -2.10 -25.34
N GLU A 279 -18.53 -0.98 -24.61
CA GLU A 279 -17.44 -0.01 -24.48
C GLU A 279 -16.27 -0.62 -23.68
N LEU A 280 -16.56 -1.23 -22.52
CA LEU A 280 -15.58 -1.95 -21.72
C LEU A 280 -14.99 -3.14 -22.50
N ALA A 281 -15.82 -3.88 -23.27
CA ALA A 281 -15.34 -4.97 -24.12
C ALA A 281 -14.30 -4.48 -25.16
N MET A 282 -14.53 -3.32 -25.78
CA MET A 282 -13.58 -2.70 -26.71
C MET A 282 -12.30 -2.23 -26.02
N GLN A 283 -12.40 -1.53 -24.89
CA GLN A 283 -11.24 -1.06 -24.12
C GLN A 283 -10.34 -2.22 -23.65
N LEU A 284 -10.94 -3.35 -23.25
CA LEU A 284 -10.21 -4.57 -22.88
C LEU A 284 -9.49 -5.20 -24.07
N ALA A 285 -10.09 -5.21 -25.27
CA ALA A 285 -9.44 -5.75 -26.46
C ALA A 285 -8.27 -4.88 -26.94
N GLU A 286 -8.37 -3.55 -26.81
CA GLU A 286 -7.26 -2.62 -27.09
C GLU A 286 -6.13 -2.73 -26.07
N ARG A 287 -6.46 -2.93 -24.79
CA ARG A 287 -5.49 -3.21 -23.74
C ARG A 287 -4.73 -4.52 -24.02
N ALA A 288 -5.45 -5.59 -24.34
CA ALA A 288 -4.89 -6.90 -24.66
C ALA A 288 -3.88 -6.84 -25.81
N GLU A 289 -4.20 -6.16 -26.92
CA GLU A 289 -3.27 -6.05 -28.07
C GLU A 289 -2.04 -5.20 -27.75
N ARG A 290 -2.18 -4.13 -26.95
CA ARG A 290 -1.04 -3.32 -26.47
C ARG A 290 -0.11 -4.09 -25.52
N GLU A 291 -0.63 -5.12 -24.86
CA GLU A 291 0.11 -6.02 -23.96
C GLU A 291 0.60 -7.30 -24.67
N GLY A 292 0.47 -7.38 -26.00
CA GLY A 292 1.04 -8.46 -26.82
C GLY A 292 0.08 -9.57 -27.22
N HIS A 293 -1.16 -9.58 -26.70
CA HIS A 293 -2.21 -10.53 -27.09
C HIS A 293 -2.83 -10.13 -28.45
N SER A 294 -2.02 -10.24 -29.50
CA SER A 294 -2.39 -9.86 -30.87
C SER A 294 -3.66 -10.60 -31.38
N GLY A 295 -4.47 -9.90 -32.18
CA GLY A 295 -5.71 -10.45 -32.76
C GLY A 295 -6.91 -10.47 -31.82
N THR A 296 -6.79 -9.94 -30.60
CA THR A 296 -7.92 -9.88 -29.64
C THR A 296 -9.05 -8.97 -30.13
N ARG A 297 -8.75 -7.86 -30.82
CA ARG A 297 -9.77 -6.96 -31.41
C ARG A 297 -10.46 -7.62 -32.61
N ALA A 298 -9.70 -8.33 -33.45
CA ALA A 298 -10.27 -9.07 -34.58
C ALA A 298 -11.23 -10.17 -34.09
N TRP A 299 -10.86 -10.88 -33.02
CA TRP A 299 -11.71 -11.88 -32.38
C TRP A 299 -12.98 -11.28 -31.77
N LEU A 300 -12.90 -10.12 -31.11
CA LEU A 300 -14.06 -9.38 -30.60
C LEU A 300 -15.00 -8.94 -31.74
N ALA A 301 -14.46 -8.41 -32.84
CA ALA A 301 -15.26 -7.96 -33.98
C ALA A 301 -16.10 -9.09 -34.59
N GLU A 302 -15.54 -10.31 -34.68
CA GLU A 302 -16.28 -11.48 -35.16
C GLU A 302 -17.35 -11.93 -34.16
N ARG A 303 -17.05 -11.87 -32.86
CA ARG A 303 -18.01 -12.15 -31.77
C ARG A 303 -19.23 -11.24 -31.87
N LEU A 304 -19.03 -9.93 -32.04
CA LEU A 304 -20.10 -8.95 -32.17
C LEU A 304 -20.95 -9.14 -33.43
N ARG A 305 -20.35 -9.54 -34.55
CA ARG A 305 -21.10 -9.92 -35.77
C ARG A 305 -22.00 -11.14 -35.54
N SER A 306 -21.51 -12.14 -34.81
CA SER A 306 -22.27 -13.35 -34.50
C SER A 306 -23.37 -13.16 -33.44
N ALA A 307 -23.34 -12.04 -32.70
CA ALA A 307 -24.31 -11.71 -31.65
C ALA A 307 -25.45 -10.80 -32.12
N SER A 308 -25.33 -10.20 -33.31
CA SER A 308 -26.40 -9.44 -33.96
C SER A 308 -27.33 -10.37 -34.76
N PRO A 309 -28.64 -10.40 -34.47
CA PRO A 309 -29.63 -11.15 -35.26
C PRO A 309 -29.97 -10.49 -36.61
#